data_AF-A0A227J6C2-F1
#
_entry.id   AF-A0A227J6C2-F1
#
_cell.length_a   1.000
_cell.length_b   1.000
_cell.length_c   1.000
_cell.angle_alpha   90.00
_cell.angle_beta   90.00
_cell.angle_gamma   90.00
#
_symmetry.space_group_name_H-M   'P 1'
#
loop_
_entity.id
_entity.type
_entity.pdbx_description
1 polymer ?
#
loop_
_entity_poly.entity_id
_entity_poly.type
_entity_poly.pdbx_seq_one_letter_code
_entity_poly.pdbx_strand_id
1 'polypeptide(L)' 'VTREAGPVKGGTTHIAFVKDPDGYMIELIQNKQASAGLEG' A
#
# COMPACT_ATOMS: atom_id res chain seq x y z
N VAL A 1 13.58 -2.61 -6.34
CA VAL A 1 12.14 -2.30 -6.28
C VAL A 1 11.38 -3.44 -6.95
N THR A 2 10.44 -4.07 -6.25
CA THR A 2 9.90 -5.40 -6.62
C THR A 2 8.62 -5.37 -7.48
N ARG A 3 7.91 -4.24 -7.62
CA ARG A 3 6.94 -3.91 -8.70
C ARG A 3 6.39 -2.50 -8.44
N GLU A 4 6.08 -1.73 -9.48
CA GLU A 4 5.32 -0.47 -9.36
C GLU A 4 3.94 -0.74 -8.71
N ALA A 5 3.49 0.17 -7.83
CA ALA A 5 2.18 0.08 -7.19
C ALA A 5 1.08 0.20 -8.24
N GLY A 6 0.01 -0.59 -8.12
CA GLY A 6 -1.05 -0.60 -9.11
C GLY A 6 -2.36 -1.20 -8.60
N PRO A 7 -3.47 -0.97 -9.30
CA PRO A 7 -4.76 -1.57 -8.96
C PRO A 7 -4.67 -3.10 -9.04
N VAL A 8 -5.31 -3.79 -8.10
CA VAL A 8 -5.50 -5.24 -8.18
C VAL A 8 -6.30 -5.61 -9.44
N LYS A 9 -6.04 -6.78 -10.03
CA LYS A 9 -6.82 -7.27 -11.18
C LYS A 9 -8.31 -7.35 -10.81
N GLY A 10 -9.13 -6.47 -11.40
CA GLY A 10 -10.59 -6.45 -11.22
C GLY A 10 -11.11 -5.55 -10.10
N GLY A 11 -10.27 -4.73 -9.46
CA GLY A 11 -10.70 -3.79 -8.42
C GLY A 11 -10.13 -2.38 -8.62
N THR A 12 -10.64 -1.42 -7.84
CA THR A 12 -10.16 -0.02 -7.81
C THR A 12 -9.18 0.26 -6.67
N THR A 13 -9.04 -0.70 -5.74
CA THR A 13 -8.11 -0.60 -4.61
C THR A 13 -6.67 -0.71 -5.10
N HIS A 14 -5.86 0.29 -4.79
CA HIS A 14 -4.43 0.24 -5.06
C HIS A 14 -3.72 -0.51 -3.94
N ILE A 15 -2.78 -1.36 -4.34
CA ILE A 15 -1.87 -2.03 -3.42
C ILE A 15 -0.42 -1.77 -3.81
N ALA A 16 0.45 -1.73 -2.81
CA ALA A 16 1.90 -1.68 -3.00
C ALA A 16 2.57 -2.72 -2.10
N PHE A 17 3.68 -3.29 -2.58
CA PHE A 17 4.51 -4.19 -1.78
C PHE A 17 5.84 -3.51 -1.48
N VAL A 18 6.21 -3.45 -0.22
CA VAL A 18 7.51 -2.95 0.22
C VAL A 18 8.25 -4.04 0.99
N LYS A 19 9.56 -4.11 0.79
CA LYS A 19 10.45 -4.96 1.57
C LYS A 19 11.20 -4.06 2.53
N ASP A 20 11.13 -4.34 3.83
CA ASP A 20 11.90 -3.59 4.81
C ASP A 20 13.39 -4.02 4.81
N PRO A 21 14.29 -3.30 5.51
CA PRO A 21 15.71 -3.66 5.58
C PRO A 21 15.98 -5.04 6.18
N ASP A 22 15.09 -5.53 7.04
CA ASP A 22 15.18 -6.83 7.70
C ASP A 22 14.65 -7.97 6.81
N GLY A 23 14.00 -7.62 5.70
CA GLY A 23 13.55 -8.49 4.65
C GLY A 23 12.10 -8.95 4.76
N TYR A 24 11.31 -8.38 5.67
CA TYR A 24 9.88 -8.61 5.73
C TYR A 24 9.17 -7.97 4.55
N MET A 25 8.16 -8.66 4.05
CA MET A 25 7.30 -8.18 2.97
C MET A 25 6.04 -7.58 3.56
N ILE A 26 5.82 -6.30 3.31
CA ILE A 26 4.66 -5.54 3.80
C ILE A 26 3.77 -5.22 2.60
N GLU A 27 2.48 -5.54 2.74
CA GLU A 27 1.44 -5.18 1.78
C GLU A 27 0.71 -3.91 2.27
N LEU A 28 0.79 -2.84 1.48
CA LEU A 28 0.11 -1.59 1.73
C LEU A 28 -1.20 -1.58 0.95
N ILE A 29 -2.32 -1.47 1.66
CA ILE A 29 -3.67 -1.37 1.07
C ILE A 29 -4.13 0.08 1.16
N GLN A 30 -4.50 0.70 0.04
CA GLN A 30 -5.04 2.05 0.04
C GLN A 30 -6.36 2.12 0.81
N ASN A 31 -6.39 2.88 1.91
CA ASN A 31 -7.61 3.22 2.64
C ASN A 31 -7.89 4.72 2.51
N LYS A 32 -9.05 5.08 1.94
CA LYS A 32 -9.47 6.47 1.71
C LYS A 32 -9.60 7.31 2.99
N GLN A 33 -9.79 6.67 4.15
CA GLN A 33 -9.99 7.34 5.43
C GLN A 33 -8.73 7.35 6.30
N ALA A 34 -7.60 6.79 5.83
CA ALA A 34 -6.37 6.72 6.62
C ALA A 34 -5.83 8.10 7.03
N SER A 35 -6.15 9.16 6.27
CA SER A 35 -5.77 10.54 6.59
C SER A 35 -6.63 11.21 7.66
N ALA A 36 -7.75 10.62 8.06
CA ALA A 36 -8.71 11.26 8.97
C ALA A 36 -8.14 11.54 10.37
N GLY A 37 -7.07 10.83 10.78
CA GLY A 37 -6.36 11.07 12.04
C GLY A 37 -5.10 11.93 11.93
N LEU A 38 -4.76 12.42 10.73
CA LEU A 38 -3.56 13.23 10.48
C LEU A 38 -3.84 14.74 10.49
N GLU A 39 -5.12 15.13 10.44
CA GLU A 39 -5.55 16.52 10.62
C GLU A 39 -5.69 16.82 12.12
N GLY A 40 -4.60 17.26 12.74
CA GLY A 40 -4.52 17.73 14.13
C GLY A 40 -3.62 18.94 14.23
#